data_AF-A0A7X2SZQ5-F1
#
_entry.id   AF-A0A7X2SZQ5-F1
#
_cell.length_a   1.000
_cell.length_b   1.000
_cell.length_c   1.000
_cell.angle_alpha   90.00
_cell.angle_beta   90.00
_cell.angle_gamma   90.00
#
_symmetry.space_group_name_H-M   'P 1'
#
loop_
_entity.id
_entity.type
_entity.pdbx_description
1 polymer ?
#
loop_
_entity_poly.entity_id
_entity_poly.type
_entity_poly.pdbx_seq_one_letter_code
_entity_poly.pdbx_strand_id
1 'polypeptide(L)' 'TQNHAWLLASRPHGEPTKENFRHVAQPVPEIREGEVLLKTIYLSLDPYMRGRMDEGKSYAAPAELDQPMVGGTVCQV' A
#
# COMPACT_ATOMS: atom_id res chain seq x y z
N THR A 1 5.57 -11.16 -16.15
CA THR A 1 5.89 -11.02 -14.71
C THR A 1 4.69 -10.39 -14.03
N GLN A 2 4.32 -10.81 -12.81
CA GLN A 2 3.18 -10.22 -12.07
C GLN A 2 3.70 -9.31 -10.94
N ASN A 3 2.97 -8.23 -10.67
CA ASN A 3 3.14 -7.37 -9.50
C ASN A 3 2.14 -7.82 -8.42
N HIS A 4 2.63 -8.05 -7.20
CA HIS A 4 1.81 -8.43 -6.05
C HIS A 4 1.59 -7.22 -5.16
N ALA A 5 0.34 -7.00 -4.74
CA ALA A 5 -0.01 -5.89 -3.86
C ALA A 5 -0.99 -6.32 -2.77
N TRP A 6 -0.87 -5.67 -1.61
CA TRP A 6 -1.86 -5.74 -0.53
C TRP A 6 -2.67 -4.46 -0.54
N LEU A 7 -3.95 -4.59 -0.92
CA LEU A 7 -4.88 -3.47 -0.98
C LEU A 7 -5.58 -3.28 0.36
N LEU A 8 -5.91 -2.03 0.72
CA LEU A 8 -6.82 -1.75 1.82
C LEU A 8 -8.26 -2.04 1.37
N ALA A 9 -8.82 -3.18 1.75
CA ALA A 9 -10.15 -3.62 1.32
C ALA A 9 -11.28 -3.02 2.17
N SER A 10 -11.01 -2.69 3.43
CA SER A 10 -11.98 -2.04 4.33
C SER A 10 -11.24 -1.35 5.47
N ARG A 11 -11.92 -0.40 6.14
CA ARG A 11 -11.34 0.33 7.26
C ARG A 11 -11.43 -0.52 8.54
N PRO A 12 -10.32 -0.69 9.28
CA PRO A 12 -10.31 -1.47 10.50
C PRO A 12 -11.06 -0.73 11.62
N HIS A 13 -11.97 -1.44 12.30
CA HIS A 13 -12.55 -0.99 13.55
C HIS A 13 -11.76 -1.61 14.72
N GLY A 14 -10.92 -0.80 15.37
CA GLY A 14 -9.95 -1.29 16.36
C GLY A 14 -8.67 -1.82 15.70
N GLU A 15 -8.27 -3.04 16.09
CA GLU A 15 -7.10 -3.72 15.54
C GLU A 15 -7.37 -4.20 14.10
N PRO A 16 -6.43 -4.00 13.14
CA PRO A 16 -6.59 -4.54 11.80
C PRO A 16 -6.70 -6.06 11.78
N THR A 17 -7.68 -6.58 11.03
CA THR A 17 -7.84 -8.00 10.76
C THR A 17 -7.43 -8.33 9.33
N LYS A 18 -7.38 -9.62 8.99
CA LYS A 18 -6.99 -10.07 7.65
C LYS A 18 -7.99 -9.59 6.59
N GLU A 19 -9.27 -9.50 6.96
CA GLU A 19 -10.38 -9.08 6.10
C GLU A 19 -10.27 -7.60 5.69
N ASN A 20 -9.48 -6.80 6.41
CA ASN A 20 -9.19 -5.42 6.00
C ASN A 20 -8.24 -5.34 4.80
N PHE A 21 -7.61 -6.45 4.41
CA PHE A 21 -6.63 -6.47 3.33
C PHE A 21 -7.00 -7.46 2.24
N ARG A 22 -6.69 -7.12 0.99
CA ARG A 22 -6.84 -8.03 -0.15
C ARG A 22 -5.52 -8.16 -0.89
N HIS A 23 -5.01 -9.38 -0.98
CA HIS A 23 -3.87 -9.69 -1.86
C HIS A 23 -4.34 -9.77 -3.31
N VAL A 24 -3.65 -9.07 -4.20
CA VAL A 24 -3.89 -9.11 -5.64
C VAL A 24 -2.59 -9.37 -6.37
N ALA A 25 -2.69 -10.08 -7.49
CA ALA A 25 -1.62 -10.21 -8.46
C ALA A 25 -2.09 -9.58 -9.77
N GLN A 26 -1.34 -8.61 -10.27
CA GLN A 26 -1.70 -7.78 -11.42
C GLN A 26 -0.54 -7.70 -12.41
N PRO A 27 -0.77 -7.31 -13.67
CA PRO A 27 0.32 -7.04 -14.60
C PRO A 27 1.29 -6.00 -14.03
N VAL A 28 2.59 -6.14 -14.32
CA VAL A 28 3.56 -5.07 -14.05
C VAL A 28 3.17 -3.87 -14.92
N PRO A 29 3.04 -2.66 -14.35
CA PRO A 29 2.60 -1.49 -15.10
C PRO A 29 3.63 -1.06 -16.14
N GLU A 30 3.16 -0.52 -17.26
CA GLU A 30 4.00 0.21 -18.21
C GLU A 30 4.27 1.61 -17.67
N ILE A 31 5.50 2.09 -17.85
CA ILE A 31 5.90 3.44 -17.44
C ILE A 31 5.68 4.45 -18.57
N ARG A 32 5.43 5.69 -18.19
CA ARG A 32 5.41 6.84 -19.09
C ARG A 32 6.73 7.61 -19.02
N GLU A 33 6.91 8.54 -19.96
CA GLU A 33 8.07 9.42 -19.95
C GLU A 33 8.14 10.21 -18.63
N GLY A 34 9.31 10.16 -17.98
CA GLY A 34 9.55 10.78 -16.67
C GLY A 34 9.24 9.88 -15.46
N GLU A 35 8.71 8.67 -15.64
CA GLU A 35 8.45 7.72 -14.55
C GLU A 35 9.61 6.72 -14.38
N VAL A 36 9.71 6.12 -13.19
CA VAL A 36 10.62 5.00 -12.90
C VAL A 36 9.83 3.80 -12.40
N LEU A 37 10.19 2.60 -12.87
CA LEU A 37 9.63 1.35 -12.37
C LEU A 37 10.57 0.76 -11.33
N LEU A 38 10.06 0.56 -10.11
CA LEU A 38 10.86 0.07 -8.99
C LEU A 38 10.39 -1.32 -8.56
N LYS A 39 11.34 -2.21 -8.30
CA LYS A 39 11.07 -3.51 -7.67
C LYS A 39 11.33 -3.43 -6.18
N THR A 40 10.27 -3.43 -5.37
CA THR A 40 10.38 -3.47 -3.90
C THR A 40 11.07 -4.75 -3.43
N ILE A 41 12.13 -4.61 -2.64
CA ILE A 41 12.86 -5.73 -2.01
C ILE A 41 12.52 -5.80 -0.52
N TYR A 42 12.39 -4.64 0.13
CA TYR A 42 12.01 -4.53 1.53
C TYR A 42 10.90 -3.49 1.71
N LEU A 43 9.96 -3.79 2.60
CA LEU A 43 8.87 -2.90 3.03
C LEU A 43 8.98 -2.70 4.56
N SER A 44 8.99 -1.45 4.99
CA SER A 44 8.88 -1.09 6.40
C SER A 44 7.44 -1.27 6.88
N LEU A 45 7.27 -1.84 8.08
CA LEU A 45 5.99 -1.95 8.77
C LEU A 45 6.07 -1.10 10.03
N ASP A 46 5.38 0.04 10.01
CA ASP A 46 5.50 1.07 11.03
C ASP A 46 4.13 1.40 11.67
N PRO A 47 4.09 1.75 12.97
CA PRO A 47 2.84 2.09 13.66
C PRO A 47 2.01 3.20 12.99
N TYR A 48 2.65 4.14 12.28
CA TYR A 48 1.94 5.24 11.62
C TYR A 48 0.98 4.73 10.54
N MET A 49 1.23 3.56 9.94
CA MET A 49 0.39 2.98 8.89
C MET A 49 -1.04 2.76 9.39
N ARG A 50 -1.23 2.43 10.67
CA ARG A 50 -2.57 2.29 11.26
C ARG A 50 -3.37 3.58 11.13
N GLY A 51 -2.77 4.72 11.48
CA GLY A 51 -3.42 6.03 11.33
C GLY A 51 -3.72 6.39 9.88
N ARG A 52 -2.98 5.84 8.91
CA ARG A 52 -3.28 6.00 7.47
C ARG A 52 -4.52 5.21 7.04
N MET A 53 -4.92 4.14 7.74
CA MET A 53 -6.08 3.33 7.35
C MET A 53 -7.44 3.98 7.69
N ASP A 54 -7.44 5.02 8.53
CA ASP A 54 -8.65 5.73 8.96
C ASP A 54 -8.91 7.01 8.13
N GLU A 55 -10.17 7.47 8.04
CA GLU A 55 -10.56 8.77 7.44
C GLU A 55 -10.45 9.95 8.42
N GLY A 56 -9.93 9.70 9.62
CA GLY A 56 -9.82 10.72 10.67
C GLY A 56 -8.88 11.85 10.28
N LYS A 57 -9.00 12.99 10.99
CA LYS A 57 -8.05 14.10 10.86
C LYS A 57 -6.63 13.59 11.15
N SER A 58 -5.78 13.62 10.14
CA SER A 58 -4.37 13.24 10.21
C SER A 58 -3.53 14.27 9.45
N TYR A 59 -2.27 14.42 9.85
CA TYR A 59 -1.30 15.24 9.14
C TYR A 59 -0.85 14.63 7.81
N ALA A 60 -1.13 13.34 7.60
CA ALA A 60 -0.83 12.60 6.38
C ALA A 60 -2.12 12.12 5.73
N ALA A 61 -2.17 12.16 4.39
CA ALA A 61 -3.33 11.71 3.62
C ALA A 61 -3.66 10.23 3.90
N PRO A 62 -4.93 9.85 4.09
CA PRO A 62 -5.31 8.45 4.29
C PRO A 62 -4.83 7.54 3.16
N ALA A 63 -4.66 6.26 3.47
CA ALA A 63 -4.63 5.20 2.48
C ALA A 63 -6.05 5.05 1.91
N GLU A 64 -6.14 5.02 0.59
CA GLU A 64 -7.40 4.88 -0.13
C GLU A 64 -7.86 3.42 -0.13
N LEU A 65 -9.18 3.22 -0.10
CA LEU A 65 -9.76 1.89 -0.28
C LEU A 65 -9.42 1.37 -1.69
N ASP A 66 -9.26 0.06 -1.77
CA ASP A 66 -8.90 -0.67 -2.98
C ASP A 66 -7.56 -0.26 -3.63
N GLN A 67 -6.73 0.49 -2.91
CA GLN A 67 -5.36 0.85 -3.32
C GLN A 67 -4.30 0.11 -2.50
N PRO A 68 -3.08 -0.09 -3.03
CA PRO A 68 -1.98 -0.67 -2.28
C PRO A 68 -1.68 0.09 -1.00
N MET A 69 -1.40 -0.64 0.08
CA MET A 69 -0.96 -0.04 1.34
C MET A 69 0.32 0.78 1.15
N VAL A 70 0.32 1.98 1.72
CA VAL A 70 1.47 2.89 1.71
C VAL A 70 2.54 2.44 2.71
N GLY A 71 3.82 2.63 2.40
CA GLY A 71 4.92 2.30 3.30
C GLY A 71 6.28 2.76 2.77
N GLY A 72 7.27 2.84 3.66
CA GLY A 72 8.66 3.07 3.25
C GLY A 72 9.26 1.81 2.63
N THR A 73 9.97 1.93 1.51
CA THR A 73 10.52 0.77 0.79
C THR A 73 11.98 0.96 0.41
N VAL A 74 12.73 -0.15 0.38
CA VAL A 74 14.01 -0.23 -0.35
C VAL A 74 13.76 -0.99 -1.63
N CYS A 75 14.12 -0.38 -2.76
CA CYS A 75 13.83 -0.89 -4.09
C CYS A 75 15.10 -1.08 -4.91
N GLN A 76 15.03 -2.04 -5.83
CA GLN A 76 15.92 -2.14 -6.97
C GLN A 76 15.36 -1.27 -8.11
N VAL A 77 16.24 -0.49 -8.74
CA VAL A 77 15.99 0.28 -9.97
C VAL A 77 16.41 -0.56 -11.17
#